data_AF-A0A645HCK9-F1
#
_entry.id   AF-A0A645HCK9-F1
#
_cell.length_a   1.000
_cell.length_b   1.000
_cell.length_c   1.000
_cell.angle_alpha   90.00
_cell.angle_beta   90.00
_cell.angle_gamma   90.00
#
_symmetry.space_group_name_H-M   'P 1'
#
loop_
_entity.id
_entity.type
_entity.pdbx_description
1 polymer ?
#
loop_
_entity_poly.entity_id
_entity_poly.type
_entity_poly.pdbx_seq_one_letter_code
_entity_poly.pdbx_strand_id
1 'polypeptide(L)' 'MSCVGSLKALLDSDPEAYEYFESLHPSVKARIASDGISSPEELAARANMAARSAMMDYSGIYDDSDSWPNGPKEP' A
#
# COMPACT_ATOMS: atom_id res chain seq x y z
N MET A 1 -17.39 -9.63 -24.49
CA MET A 1 -17.26 -8.21 -24.05
C MET A 1 -16.42 -8.22 -22.79
N SER A 2 -15.12 -7.94 -22.91
CA SER A 2 -14.25 -7.83 -21.74
C SER A 2 -14.44 -6.44 -21.17
N CYS A 3 -15.30 -6.30 -20.16
CA CYS A 3 -15.41 -5.07 -19.39
C CYS A 3 -14.06 -4.85 -18.72
N VAL A 4 -13.31 -3.88 -19.21
CA VAL A 4 -12.06 -3.44 -18.59
C VAL A 4 -12.48 -2.70 -17.32
N GLY A 5 -12.52 -3.42 -16.19
CA GLY A 5 -12.82 -2.82 -14.90
C GLY A 5 -11.78 -1.77 -14.57
N SER A 6 -12.22 -0.54 -14.32
CA SER A 6 -11.37 0.53 -13.83
C SER A 6 -11.66 0.72 -12.36
N LEU A 7 -10.62 0.94 -11.56
CA LEU A 7 -10.76 1.32 -10.15
C LEU A 7 -11.79 2.44 -9.98
N LYS A 8 -11.79 3.43 -10.88
CA LYS A 8 -12.77 4.52 -10.85
C LYS A 8 -14.21 4.03 -11.00
N ALA A 9 -14.46 3.04 -11.87
CA ALA A 9 -15.79 2.47 -12.03
C ALA A 9 -16.22 1.68 -10.80
N LEU A 10 -15.29 0.94 -10.18
CA LEU A 10 -15.56 0.23 -8.93
C LEU A 10 -15.95 1.21 -7.81
N LEU A 11 -15.15 2.26 -7.62
CA LEU A 11 -15.38 3.29 -6.59
C LEU A 11 -16.69 4.08 -6.79
N ASP A 12 -17.15 4.24 -8.03
CA ASP A 12 -18.42 4.89 -8.34
C ASP A 12 -19.63 3.95 -8.07
N SER A 13 -19.43 2.65 -8.29
CA SER A 13 -20.48 1.63 -8.13
C SER A 13 -20.63 1.09 -6.70
N ASP A 14 -19.57 1.14 -5.90
CA ASP A 14 -19.51 0.51 -4.57
C ASP A 14 -19.02 1.53 -3.51
N PRO A 15 -19.93 2.04 -2.67
CA PRO A 15 -19.59 3.01 -1.64
C PRO A 15 -18.68 2.43 -0.55
N GLU A 16 -18.76 1.13 -0.24
CA GLU A 16 -17.87 0.49 0.74
C GLU A 16 -16.44 0.41 0.19
N ALA A 17 -16.29 0.07 -1.09
CA ALA A 17 -15.01 0.11 -1.78
C ALA A 17 -14.44 1.54 -1.81
N TYR A 18 -15.29 2.55 -2.00
CA TYR A 18 -14.91 3.96 -1.94
C TYR A 18 -14.41 4.36 -0.55
N GLU A 19 -15.15 4.07 0.50
CA GLU A 19 -14.74 4.37 1.88
C GLU A 19 -13.45 3.65 2.25
N TYR A 20 -13.31 2.38 1.87
CA TYR A 20 -12.09 1.63 2.07
C TYR A 20 -10.92 2.28 1.34
N PHE A 21 -11.05 2.58 0.04
CA PHE A 21 -10.02 3.26 -0.72
C PHE A 21 -9.65 4.59 -0.07
N GLU A 22 -10.64 5.38 0.36
CA GLU A 22 -10.42 6.68 0.99
C GLU A 22 -9.69 6.59 2.32
N SER A 23 -9.90 5.52 3.08
CA SER A 23 -9.18 5.24 4.33
C SER A 23 -7.69 4.87 4.12
N LEU A 24 -7.27 4.52 2.91
CA LEU A 24 -5.89 4.13 2.61
C LEU A 24 -4.92 5.31 2.70
N HIS A 25 -3.69 5.02 3.11
CA HIS A 25 -2.62 6.01 3.13
C HIS A 25 -2.32 6.56 1.72
N PRO A 26 -2.02 7.86 1.54
CA PRO A 26 -1.76 8.46 0.23
C PRO A 26 -0.69 7.74 -0.59
N SER A 27 0.35 7.20 0.06
CA SER A 27 1.41 6.43 -0.60
C SER A 27 0.93 5.09 -1.19
N VAL A 28 -0.10 4.49 -0.61
CA VAL A 28 -0.77 3.28 -1.11
C VAL A 28 -1.71 3.65 -2.24
N LYS A 29 -2.53 4.70 -2.06
CA LYS A 29 -3.43 5.24 -3.10
C LYS A 29 -2.66 5.54 -4.39
N ALA A 30 -1.54 6.25 -4.30
CA ALA A 30 -0.73 6.60 -5.47
C ALA A 30 -0.21 5.38 -6.26
N ARG A 31 0.05 4.27 -5.57
CA ARG A 31 0.55 3.02 -6.18
C ARG A 31 -0.56 2.22 -6.86
N ILE A 32 -1.78 2.22 -6.31
CA ILE A 32 -2.90 1.44 -6.85
C ILE A 32 -3.85 2.27 -7.74
N ALA A 33 -3.70 3.60 -7.78
CA ALA A 33 -4.55 4.50 -8.57
C ALA A 33 -4.48 4.22 -10.09
N SER A 34 -3.39 3.61 -10.56
CA SER A 34 -3.21 3.24 -11.97
C SER A 34 -3.51 1.76 -12.25
N ASP A 35 -3.89 0.98 -11.24
CA ASP A 35 -4.18 -0.45 -11.42
C ASP A 35 -5.59 -0.68 -11.99
N GLY A 36 -5.71 -1.69 -12.84
CA GLY A 36 -6.99 -2.15 -13.42
C GLY A 36 -7.82 -2.96 -12.43
N ILE A 37 -8.15 -2.37 -11.28
CA ILE A 37 -8.89 -3.04 -10.20
C ILE A 37 -10.37 -3.10 -10.55
N SER A 38 -10.93 -4.32 -10.53
CA SER A 38 -12.31 -4.56 -10.98
C SER A 38 -13.24 -5.04 -9.88
N SER A 39 -12.72 -5.38 -8.69
CA SER A 39 -13.51 -5.88 -7.56
C SER A 39 -12.99 -5.39 -6.21
N PRO A 40 -13.84 -5.39 -5.16
CA PRO A 40 -13.43 -5.00 -3.80
C PRO A 40 -12.33 -5.91 -3.21
N GLU A 41 -12.39 -7.21 -3.51
CA GLU A 41 -11.37 -8.17 -3.08
C GLU A 41 -10.01 -7.88 -3.74
N GLU A 42 -10.02 -7.51 -5.02
CA GLU A 42 -8.81 -7.10 -5.73
C GLU A 42 -8.27 -5.78 -5.18
N LEU A 43 -9.15 -4.83 -4.84
CA LEU A 43 -8.78 -3.58 -4.18
C LEU A 43 -8.03 -3.83 -2.88
N ALA A 44 -8.55 -4.69 -2.00
CA ALA A 44 -7.91 -5.04 -0.74
C ALA A 44 -6.57 -5.76 -0.94
N ALA A 45 -6.50 -6.69 -1.91
CA ALA A 45 -5.26 -7.40 -2.23
C ALA A 45 -4.16 -6.45 -2.75
N ARG A 46 -4.51 -5.55 -3.69
CA ARG A 46 -3.58 -4.55 -4.23
C ARG A 46 -3.15 -3.54 -3.18
N ALA A 47 -4.08 -3.06 -2.36
CA ALA A 47 -3.78 -2.15 -1.26
C ALA A 47 -2.80 -2.78 -0.27
N ASN A 48 -2.99 -4.05 0.12
CA ASN A 48 -2.07 -4.77 1.01
C ASN A 48 -0.67 -4.95 0.39
N MET A 49 -0.59 -5.30 -0.90
CA MET A 49 0.71 -5.39 -1.58
C MET A 49 1.42 -4.04 -1.66
N ALA A 50 0.70 -2.98 -2.00
CA ALA A 50 1.25 -1.62 -2.06
C ALA A 50 1.66 -1.10 -0.68
N ALA A 51 0.92 -1.41 0.38
CA ALA A 51 1.29 -1.09 1.76
C ALA A 51 2.57 -1.83 2.18
N ARG A 52 2.67 -3.14 1.88
CA ARG A 52 3.88 -3.92 2.15
C ARG A 52 5.09 -3.39 1.40
N SER A 53 4.92 -3.02 0.12
CA SER A 53 5.98 -2.40 -0.68
C SER A 53 6.41 -1.05 -0.11
N ALA A 54 5.46 -0.21 0.29
CA ALA A 54 5.75 1.09 0.90
C ALA A 54 6.50 0.95 2.25
N MET A 55 6.21 -0.11 3.02
CA MET A 55 6.96 -0.44 4.23
C MET A 55 8.37 -0.96 3.93
N MET A 56 8.55 -1.74 2.85
CA MET A 56 9.87 -2.21 2.42
C MET A 56 10.76 -1.08 1.91
N ASP A 57 10.20 -0.14 1.16
CA ASP A 57 10.91 1.09 0.75
C ASP A 57 11.42 1.89 1.96
N TYR A 58 10.71 1.81 3.10
CA TYR A 58 11.09 2.43 4.36
C TYR A 58 11.97 1.51 5.26
N SER A 59 12.14 0.23 4.94
CA SER A 59 13.07 -0.64 5.66
C SER A 59 14.52 -0.48 5.21
N GLY A 60 14.76 0.18 4.07
CA GLY A 60 16.11 0.53 3.60
C GLY A 60 16.80 1.67 4.38
N ILE A 61 16.12 2.29 5.35
CA ILE A 61 16.71 3.31 6.24
C ILE A 61 17.13 2.77 7.62
N TYR A 62 16.91 1.48 7.90
CA TYR A 62 17.47 0.78 9.07
C TYR A 62 18.39 -0.38 8.63
N ASP A 63 19.18 -0.13 7.59
CA ASP A 63 20.37 -0.94 7.25
C ASP A 63 21.67 -0.30 7.80
N ASP A 64 21.57 0.78 8.58
CA ASP A 64 22.67 1.20 9.45
C ASP A 64 22.66 0.35 10.73
N SER A 65 23.24 -0.84 10.58
CA SER A 65 24.47 -1.17 11.29
C SER A 65 24.63 -0.54 12.68
N ASP A 66 23.92 -1.05 13.67
CA ASP A 66 24.46 -1.14 15.02
C ASP A 66 24.32 -2.58 15.51
N SER A 67 25.43 -3.32 15.45
CA SER A 67 25.54 -4.64 16.09
C SER A 67 25.51 -4.46 17.60
N TRP A 68 24.34 -4.68 18.19
CA TRP A 68 24.22 -5.04 19.61
C TRP A 68 25.19 -6.22 19.90
N PRO A 69 26.09 -6.15 20.90
CA PRO A 69 25.95 -5.45 22.19
C PRO A 69 27.04 -4.41 22.52
N ASN A 70 27.79 -3.85 21.56
CA ASN A 70 28.80 -2.82 21.89
C ASN A 70 28.18 -1.40 21.99
N GLY A 71 27.32 -1.20 22.99
CA GLY A 71 26.93 0.14 23.43
C GLY A 71 28.15 0.95 23.90
N PRO A 72 28.03 2.30 23.98
CA PRO A 72 29.19 3.16 24.23
C PRO A 72 29.81 2.86 25.60
N LYS A 73 31.13 2.71 25.64
CA LYS A 73 31.88 2.77 26.91
C LYS A 73 31.72 4.18 27.45
N GLU A 74 30.93 4.33 28.52
CA GLU A 74 30.91 5.54 29.33
C GLU A 74 32.34 5.87 29.82
N PRO A 75 32.71 7.16 29.91
CA PRO A 75 34.03 7.59 30.38
C PRO A 75 34.25 7.37 31.88
#